data_AF-A0AAD5QKF5-F1
#
_entry.id   AF-A0AAD5QKF5-F1
#
_cell.length_a   1.000
_cell.length_b   1.000
_cell.length_c   1.000
_cell.angle_alpha   90.00
_cell.angle_beta   90.00
_cell.angle_gamma   90.00
#
_symmetry.space_group_name_H-M   'P 1'
#
loop_
_entity.id
_entity.type
_entity.pdbx_description
1 polymer ?
#
loop_
_entity_poly.entity_id
_entity_poly.type
_entity_poly.pdbx_seq_one_letter_code
_entity_poly.pdbx_strand_id
1 'polypeptide(L)'
;MLMDPPSRRHVGDLGNLMTPAQGPTQVSISDSLMTFVGLRGVIGRALVIHAMIDDLGRGGVPASLTTGNAGGRLACGVIGYIAPSGLQ
;
A
#
# COMPACT_ATOMS: atom_id res chain seq x y z
N MET A 1 6.82 11.09 -0.88
CA MET A 1 6.80 9.66 -0.49
C MET A 1 8.06 9.02 -1.04
N LEU A 2 8.84 8.35 -0.18
CA LEU A 2 9.97 7.55 -0.62
C LEU A 2 9.44 6.13 -0.85
N MET A 3 9.42 5.70 -2.11
CA MET A 3 9.20 4.31 -2.50
C MET A 3 10.52 3.73 -2.97
N ASP A 4 10.79 2.48 -2.64
CA ASP A 4 11.94 1.76 -3.19
C ASP A 4 11.76 1.45 -4.68
N PRO A 5 12.85 1.26 -5.44
CA PRO A 5 12.76 0.93 -6.85
C PRO A 5 12.04 -0.41 -7.05
N PRO A 6 11.35 -0.62 -8.18
CA PRO A 6 10.58 -1.84 -8.44
C PRO A 6 11.37 -3.16 -8.30
N SER A 7 12.69 -3.13 -8.49
CA SER A 7 13.57 -4.30 -8.35
C SER A 7 13.85 -4.71 -6.91
N ARG A 8 13.47 -3.89 -5.91
CA ARG A 8 13.82 -4.08 -4.49
C ARG A 8 12.64 -3.88 -3.54
N ARG A 9 11.41 -4.10 -4.00
CA ARG A 9 10.22 -4.09 -3.16
C ARG A 9 9.19 -5.12 -3.61
N HIS A 10 8.27 -5.51 -2.73
CA HIS A 10 7.13 -6.31 -3.13
C HIS A 10 6.17 -5.48 -3.97
N VAL A 11 5.38 -6.12 -4.84
CA VAL A 11 4.38 -5.44 -5.68
C VAL A 11 3.42 -4.57 -4.85
N GLY A 12 3.01 -5.06 -3.67
CA GLY A 12 2.08 -4.37 -2.77
C GLY A 12 2.68 -3.25 -1.92
N ASP A 13 4.00 -3.04 -1.94
CA ASP A 13 4.65 -2.04 -1.08
C ASP A 13 4.40 -0.63 -1.62
N LEU A 14 3.39 0.05 -1.06
CA LEU A 14 3.03 1.42 -1.42
C LEU A 14 3.67 2.49 -0.51
N GLY A 15 4.52 2.08 0.42
CA GLY A 15 5.22 2.96 1.36
C GLY A 15 4.29 3.61 2.39
N ASN A 16 4.71 4.77 2.92
CA ASN A 16 4.05 5.44 4.04
C ASN A 16 3.08 6.54 3.59
N LEU A 17 1.97 6.67 4.33
CA LEU A 17 1.07 7.83 4.27
C LEU A 17 1.48 8.88 5.29
N MET A 18 1.19 10.16 5.00
CA MET A 18 1.37 11.25 5.95
C MET A 18 -0.01 11.76 6.36
N THR A 19 -0.43 11.38 7.55
CA THR A 19 -1.73 11.71 8.12
C THR A 19 -1.65 13.04 8.88
N PRO A 20 -2.53 14.02 8.61
CA PRO A 20 -2.58 15.26 9.38
C PRO A 20 -3.04 15.00 10.82
N ALA A 21 -2.75 15.91 11.74
CA ALA A 21 -3.16 15.79 13.13
C ALA A 21 -4.69 15.83 13.33
N GLN A 22 -5.41 16.45 12.38
CA GLN A 22 -6.86 16.51 12.35
C GLN A 22 -7.39 16.34 10.92
N GLY A 23 -8.56 15.72 10.79
CA GLY A 23 -9.23 15.50 9.50
C GLY A 23 -8.77 14.23 8.76
N PRO A 24 -9.30 14.00 7.55
CA PRO A 24 -8.99 12.80 6.76
C PRO A 24 -7.60 12.87 6.13
N THR A 25 -6.97 11.71 5.97
CA THR A 25 -5.70 11.56 5.22
C THR A 25 -5.97 11.59 3.73
N GLN A 26 -5.42 12.58 3.03
CA GLN A 26 -5.42 12.61 1.58
C GLN A 26 -4.34 11.67 1.04
N VAL A 27 -4.71 10.81 0.09
CA VAL A 27 -3.81 9.81 -0.49
C VAL A 27 -3.73 10.02 -2.00
N SER A 28 -2.53 10.29 -2.50
CA SER A 28 -2.23 10.36 -3.93
C SER A 28 -0.92 9.64 -4.19
N ILE A 29 -1.01 8.45 -4.81
CA ILE A 29 0.10 7.55 -5.08
C ILE A 29 0.04 7.14 -6.55
N SER A 30 1.18 7.18 -7.21
CA SER A 30 1.35 6.62 -8.55
C SER A 30 2.37 5.50 -8.47
N ASP A 31 2.04 4.33 -9.01
CA ASP A 31 2.92 3.18 -9.05
C ASP A 31 2.98 2.55 -10.44
N SER A 32 4.17 2.04 -10.80
CA SER A 32 4.44 1.40 -12.09
C SER A 32 4.63 -0.12 -12.00
N LEU A 33 4.74 -0.68 -10.78
CA LEU A 33 4.93 -2.12 -10.58
C LEU A 33 3.59 -2.85 -10.45
N MET A 34 2.65 -2.27 -9.69
CA MET A 34 1.28 -2.73 -9.52
C MET A 34 0.50 -2.66 -10.83
N THR A 35 -0.30 -3.68 -11.09
CA THR A 35 -1.30 -3.68 -12.16
C THR A 35 -2.67 -4.00 -11.60
N PHE A 36 -3.75 -3.67 -12.30
CA PHE A 36 -5.08 -4.07 -11.87
C PHE A 36 -5.34 -5.57 -12.10
N VAL A 37 -4.85 -6.12 -13.21
CA VAL A 37 -5.03 -7.53 -13.61
C VAL A 37 -3.70 -8.21 -13.94
N GLY A 38 -3.72 -9.54 -14.12
CA GLY A 38 -2.56 -10.36 -14.45
C GLY A 38 -1.74 -10.77 -13.22
N LEU A 39 -0.48 -11.20 -13.43
CA LEU A 39 0.37 -11.76 -12.38
C LEU A 39 0.63 -10.79 -11.21
N ARG A 40 0.71 -9.49 -11.52
CA ARG A 40 0.86 -8.40 -10.54
C ARG A 40 -0.47 -7.72 -10.19
N GLY A 41 -1.58 -8.32 -10.62
CA GLY A 41 -2.94 -7.83 -10.47
C GLY A 41 -3.38 -7.74 -9.02
N VAL A 42 -4.02 -6.62 -8.65
CA VAL A 42 -4.48 -6.37 -7.29
C VAL A 42 -6.00 -6.44 -7.08
N ILE A 43 -6.78 -6.55 -8.15
CA ILE A 43 -8.23 -6.81 -8.00
C ILE A 43 -8.45 -8.11 -7.21
N GLY A 44 -9.33 -8.04 -6.20
CA GLY A 44 -9.62 -9.13 -5.27
C GLY A 44 -8.61 -9.28 -4.12
N ARG A 45 -7.53 -8.49 -4.10
CA ARG A 45 -6.59 -8.41 -2.96
C ARG A 45 -7.02 -7.32 -1.98
N ALA A 46 -6.35 -7.24 -0.83
CA ALA A 46 -6.62 -6.21 0.17
C ALA A 46 -5.62 -5.05 0.11
N LEU A 47 -6.12 -3.82 0.22
CA LEU A 47 -5.34 -2.67 0.65
C LEU A 47 -5.34 -2.64 2.18
N VAL A 48 -4.20 -2.39 2.81
CA VAL A 48 -4.05 -2.44 4.27
C VAL A 48 -3.37 -1.17 4.78
N ILE A 49 -3.91 -0.59 5.84
CA ILE A 49 -3.26 0.50 6.59
C ILE A 49 -2.67 -0.08 7.87
N HIS A 50 -1.39 0.18 8.08
CA HIS A 50 -0.64 -0.31 9.23
C HIS A 50 -0.55 0.72 10.37
N ALA A 51 -0.30 0.24 11.59
CA ALA A 51 -0.30 1.03 12.81
C ALA A 51 0.97 1.83 13.06
N MET A 52 2.09 1.42 12.46
CA MET A 52 3.39 2.06 12.61
C MET A 52 3.96 2.43 11.23
N ILE A 53 5.03 3.23 11.26
CA ILE A 53 5.77 3.64 10.07
C ILE A 53 6.48 2.42 9.48
N ASP A 54 6.31 2.20 8.18
CA ASP A 54 7.07 1.24 7.40
C ASP A 54 8.53 1.72 7.29
N ASP A 55 9.47 0.89 7.75
CA ASP A 55 10.91 1.17 7.73
C ASP A 55 11.58 0.93 6.36
N LEU A 56 10.79 0.53 5.36
CA LEU A 56 11.18 0.29 3.97
C LEU A 56 12.25 -0.80 3.82
N GLY A 57 12.24 -1.80 4.70
CA GLY A 57 13.22 -2.88 4.66
C GLY A 57 14.61 -2.49 5.20
N ARG A 58 14.72 -1.36 5.91
CA ARG A 58 16.00 -0.77 6.37
C ARG A 58 16.20 -0.84 7.88
N GLY A 59 15.30 -1.49 8.61
CA GLY A 59 15.35 -1.62 10.07
C GLY A 59 16.35 -2.65 10.62
N GLY A 60 16.99 -3.45 9.75
CA GLY A 60 18.05 -4.38 10.15
C GLY A 60 17.57 -5.62 10.93
N VAL A 61 16.27 -5.87 10.99
CA VAL A 61 15.65 -7.04 11.64
C VAL A 61 14.84 -7.85 10.63
N PRO A 62 14.59 -9.16 10.85
CA PRO A 62 13.85 -9.98 9.88
C PRO A 62 12.49 -9.42 9.48
N ALA A 63 11.74 -8.84 10.43
CA ALA A 63 10.42 -8.24 10.18
C ALA A 63 10.47 -7.02 9.24
N SER A 64 11.61 -6.33 9.15
CA SER A 64 11.80 -5.19 8.24
C SER A 64 11.73 -5.65 6.78
N LEU A 65 12.41 -6.74 6.43
CA LEU A 65 12.43 -7.29 5.06
C LEU A 65 11.09 -7.90 4.64
N THR A 66 10.21 -8.23 5.57
CA THR A 66 8.92 -8.88 5.27
C THR A 66 7.74 -7.93 5.28
N THR A 67 7.68 -7.02 6.26
CA THR A 67 6.50 -6.17 6.51
C THR A 67 6.87 -4.73 6.82
N GLY A 68 8.11 -4.33 6.56
CA GLY A 68 8.60 -2.99 6.91
C GLY A 68 8.56 -2.69 8.40
N ASN A 69 8.46 -3.73 9.25
CA ASN A 69 8.17 -3.58 10.68
C ASN A 69 6.97 -2.65 11.00
N ALA A 70 5.97 -2.57 10.10
CA ALA A 70 4.88 -1.58 10.19
C ALA A 70 3.81 -1.90 11.26
N GLY A 71 3.96 -3.00 12.01
CA GLY A 71 3.05 -3.35 13.11
C GLY A 71 1.68 -3.85 12.67
N GLY A 72 0.69 -3.69 13.55
CA GLY A 72 -0.67 -4.19 13.37
C GLY A 72 -1.41 -3.58 12.18
N ARG A 73 -2.48 -4.24 11.73
CA ARG A 73 -3.34 -3.81 10.61
C ARG A 73 -4.53 -3.04 11.16
N LEU A 74 -4.51 -1.71 11.02
CA LEU A 74 -5.57 -0.84 11.53
C LEU A 74 -6.87 -0.97 10.73
N ALA A 75 -6.74 -1.07 9.41
CA ALA A 75 -7.87 -1.20 8.50
C ALA A 75 -7.45 -1.98 7.27
N CYS A 76 -8.41 -2.67 6.65
CA CYS A 76 -8.24 -3.29 5.36
C CYS A 76 -9.53 -3.21 4.54
N GLY A 77 -9.39 -3.30 3.21
CA GLY A 77 -10.51 -3.33 2.29
C GLY A 77 -10.14 -4.08 1.02
N VAL A 78 -11.09 -4.82 0.45
CA VAL A 78 -10.89 -5.54 -0.81
C VAL A 78 -10.94 -4.56 -1.97
N ILE A 79 -9.97 -4.65 -2.88
CA ILE A 79 -9.90 -3.85 -4.10
C ILE A 79 -10.85 -4.49 -5.13
N GLY A 80 -11.96 -3.79 -5.43
CA GLY A 80 -12.97 -4.23 -6.38
C GLY A 80 -13.05 -3.35 -7.62
N TYR A 81 -13.82 -3.81 -8.61
CA TYR A 81 -14.26 -2.96 -9.71
C TYR A 81 -15.29 -1.95 -9.21
N ILE A 82 -15.20 -0.72 -9.70
CA ILE A 82 -16.30 0.24 -9.62
C ILE A 82 -17.09 0.17 -10.93
N ALA A 83 -18.42 0.16 -10.83
CA ALA A 83 -19.25 0.39 -12.01
C ALA A 83 -19.07 1.84 -12.45
N PRO A 84 -19.08 2.15 -13.76
CA PRO A 84 -19.08 3.52 -14.24
C PRO A 84 -20.29 4.26 -13.65
N SER A 85 -20.05 5.38 -12.99
CA SER A 85 -21.11 6.30 -12.55
C SER A 85 -21.65 7.04 -13.77
N GLY A 86 -22.57 6.43 -14.51
CA GLY A 86 -23.16 7.02 -15.72
C GLY A 86 -24.10 6.14 -16.55
N LEU A 87 -24.44 4.93 -16.11
CA LEU A 87 -25.52 4.12 -16.70
C LEU A 87 -26.72 4.10 -15.74
N GLN A 88 -27.49 5.18 -15.76
CA GLN A 88 -28.91 5.22 -15.46
C GLN A 88 -29.64 5.76 -16.68
#